data_AF-A0A537E2I7-F1
#
_entry.id   AF-A0A537E2I7-F1
#
_cell.length_a   1.000
_cell.length_b   1.000
_cell.length_c   1.000
_cell.angle_alpha   90.00
_cell.angle_beta   90.00
_cell.angle_gamma   90.00
#
_symmetry.space_group_name_H-M   'P 1'
#
loop_
_entity.id
_entity.type
_entity.pdbx_description
1 polymer ?
#
loop_
_entity_poly.entity_id
_entity_poly.type
_entity_poly.pdbx_seq_one_letter_code
_entity_poly.pdbx_strand_id
1 'polypeptide(L)'
;FEETAQRFVTEAVKAVDSDHPVVRIGFRDVSKRNLDGISRVFPKGGKLVIDEKPIDELGGVVATDPEGRVVFNNTFKSRLERLDNQLLTLISSTVFAE
;
A
#
# COMPACT_ATOMS: atom_id res chain seq x y z
N PHE A 1 13.11 -1.70 6.68
CA PHE A 1 12.34 -1.88 5.44
C PHE A 1 11.19 -2.88 5.64
N GLU A 2 11.48 -4.09 6.14
CA GLU A 2 10.46 -5.14 6.34
C GLU A 2 9.25 -4.70 7.19
N GLU A 3 9.46 -4.02 8.32
CA GLU A 3 8.37 -3.52 9.17
C GLU A 3 7.46 -2.53 8.43
N THR A 4 8.04 -1.61 7.64
CA THR A 4 7.29 -0.66 6.81
C THR A 4 6.48 -1.39 5.74
N ALA A 5 7.08 -2.37 5.06
CA ALA A 5 6.39 -3.17 4.07
C ALA A 5 5.23 -3.97 4.68
N GLN A 6 5.43 -4.59 5.85
CA GLN A 6 4.37 -5.29 6.59
C GLN A 6 3.21 -4.37 6.94
N ARG A 7 3.49 -3.15 7.42
CA ARG A 7 2.45 -2.15 7.71
C ARG A 7 1.69 -1.77 6.43
N PHE A 8 2.39 -1.52 5.33
CA PHE A 8 1.76 -1.13 4.07
C PHE A 8 0.84 -2.22 3.52
N VAL A 9 1.28 -3.49 3.61
CA VAL A 9 0.46 -4.65 3.24
C VAL A 9 -0.75 -4.80 4.16
N THR A 10 -0.55 -4.68 5.47
CA THR A 10 -1.64 -4.81 6.44
C THR A 10 -2.74 -3.77 6.21
N GLU A 11 -2.34 -2.51 5.98
CA GLU A 11 -3.27 -1.44 5.63
C GLU A 11 -3.99 -1.73 4.31
N ALA A 12 -3.24 -2.18 3.29
CA ALA A 12 -3.80 -2.41 1.96
C ALA A 12 -4.80 -3.58 1.93
N VAL A 13 -4.49 -4.68 2.61
CA VAL A 13 -5.40 -5.83 2.77
C VAL A 13 -6.67 -5.40 3.50
N LYS A 14 -6.54 -4.65 4.61
CA LYS A 14 -7.70 -4.16 5.38
C LYS A 14 -8.57 -3.21 4.57
N ALA A 15 -7.98 -2.37 3.72
CA ALA A 15 -8.71 -1.39 2.94
C ALA A 15 -9.50 -2.00 1.77
N VAL A 16 -9.03 -3.13 1.21
CA VAL A 16 -9.74 -3.85 0.15
C VAL A 16 -10.88 -4.71 0.70
N ASP A 17 -10.77 -5.19 1.95
CA ASP A 17 -11.78 -5.99 2.64
C ASP A 17 -12.30 -7.17 1.79
N SER A 18 -11.37 -8.02 1.33
CA SER A 18 -11.65 -9.18 0.50
C SER A 18 -11.05 -10.44 1.11
N ASP A 19 -11.70 -11.60 0.89
CA ASP A 19 -11.19 -12.92 1.29
C ASP A 19 -10.01 -13.38 0.41
N HIS A 20 -9.91 -12.85 -0.81
CA HIS A 20 -8.95 -13.28 -1.84
C HIS A 20 -8.19 -12.11 -2.49
N PRO A 21 -7.61 -11.18 -1.71
CA PRO A 21 -7.01 -9.98 -2.28
C PRO A 21 -5.76 -10.33 -3.10
N VAL A 22 -5.55 -9.59 -4.18
CA VAL A 22 -4.30 -9.60 -4.95
C VAL A 22 -3.47 -8.41 -4.49
N VAL A 23 -2.31 -8.68 -3.89
CA VAL A 23 -1.42 -7.63 -3.38
C VAL A 23 -0.12 -7.64 -4.16
N ARG A 24 0.22 -6.49 -4.72
CA ARG A 24 1.47 -6.23 -5.42
C ARG A 24 2.40 -5.43 -4.52
N ILE A 25 3.62 -5.89 -4.39
CA ILE A 25 4.69 -5.23 -3.64
C ILE A 25 5.84 -4.96 -4.61
N GLY A 26 6.30 -3.72 -4.67
CA GLY A 26 7.53 -3.40 -5.40
C GLY A 26 8.26 -2.28 -4.69
N PHE A 27 9.46 -2.55 -4.20
CA PHE A 27 10.33 -1.57 -3.57
C PHE A 27 11.77 -1.80 -4.02
N ARG A 28 12.67 -0.83 -3.76
CA ARG A 28 14.10 -1.04 -3.99
C ARG A 28 14.61 -2.16 -3.08
N ASP A 29 15.43 -3.05 -3.65
CA ASP A 29 16.07 -4.17 -2.96
C ASP A 29 15.10 -5.18 -2.29
N VAL A 30 13.87 -5.28 -2.82
CA VAL A 30 12.95 -6.34 -2.43
C VAL A 30 13.46 -7.69 -2.94
N SER A 31 13.73 -8.59 -2.00
CA SER A 31 14.03 -9.99 -2.26
C SER A 31 13.05 -10.87 -1.51
N LYS A 32 12.83 -12.10 -1.99
CA LYS A 32 11.92 -13.07 -1.33
C LYS A 32 12.23 -13.27 0.16
N ARG A 33 13.51 -13.17 0.57
CA ARG A 33 13.94 -13.29 1.98
C ARG A 33 13.46 -12.15 2.88
N ASN A 34 13.20 -10.97 2.31
CA ASN A 34 12.75 -9.78 3.05
C ASN A 34 11.22 -9.79 3.32
N LEU A 35 10.50 -10.83 2.89
CA LEU A 35 9.03 -10.87 2.88
C LEU A 35 8.47 -12.07 3.67
N ASP A 36 9.31 -12.89 4.31
CA ASP A 36 8.86 -14.06 5.08
C ASP A 36 7.84 -13.66 6.18
N GLY A 37 8.01 -12.47 6.78
CA GLY A 37 7.07 -11.93 7.75
C GLY A 37 5.75 -11.41 7.16
N ILE A 38 5.70 -11.08 5.87
CA ILE A 38 4.49 -10.59 5.19
C ILE A 38 3.47 -11.73 5.05
N SER A 39 3.92 -12.96 4.87
CA SER A 39 3.07 -14.16 4.83
C SER A 39 2.14 -14.28 6.06
N ARG A 40 2.54 -13.72 7.21
CA ARG A 40 1.79 -13.82 8.48
C ARG A 40 0.60 -12.87 8.54
N VAL A 41 0.69 -11.72 7.87
CA VAL A 41 -0.37 -10.71 7.78
C VAL A 41 -1.21 -10.87 6.52
N PHE A 42 -0.84 -11.80 5.65
CA PHE A 42 -1.55 -12.09 4.42
C PHE A 42 -2.73 -13.05 4.66
N PRO A 43 -3.92 -12.77 4.11
CA PRO A 43 -5.05 -13.68 4.22
C PRO A 43 -4.76 -14.99 3.48
N LYS A 44 -5.24 -16.11 4.03
CA LYS A 44 -4.95 -17.47 3.53
C LYS A 44 -5.35 -17.69 2.06
N GLY A 45 -6.30 -16.92 1.54
CA GLY A 45 -6.79 -16.98 0.17
C GLY A 45 -6.22 -15.91 -0.78
N GLY A 46 -5.37 -15.01 -0.29
CA GLY A 46 -4.83 -13.92 -1.09
C GLY A 46 -3.69 -14.37 -2.01
N LYS A 47 -3.42 -13.57 -3.05
CA LYS A 47 -2.26 -13.71 -3.93
C LYS A 47 -1.25 -12.58 -3.71
N LEU A 48 -0.02 -12.92 -3.33
CA LEU A 48 1.09 -11.97 -3.24
C LEU A 48 1.90 -11.98 -4.54
N VAL A 49 2.08 -10.81 -5.14
CA VAL A 49 2.88 -10.57 -6.34
C VAL A 49 4.03 -9.65 -5.97
N ILE A 50 5.25 -10.05 -6.32
CA ILE A 50 6.45 -9.27 -6.06
C ILE A 50 6.93 -8.70 -7.40
N ASP A 51 6.88 -7.38 -7.52
CA ASP A 51 7.43 -6.65 -8.65
C ASP A 51 8.94 -6.44 -8.42
N GLU A 52 9.75 -6.80 -9.41
CA GLU A 52 11.22 -6.63 -9.37
C GLU A 52 11.65 -5.16 -9.37
N LYS A 53 10.77 -4.29 -9.85
CA LYS A 53 10.98 -2.84 -9.88
C LYS A 53 10.10 -2.15 -8.83
N PRO A 54 10.56 -1.02 -8.26
CA PRO A 54 9.72 -0.19 -7.41
C PRO A 54 8.47 0.28 -8.16
N ILE A 55 7.29 0.16 -7.53
CA ILE A 55 6.04 0.75 -8.05
C ILE A 55 6.16 2.28 -8.01
N ASP A 56 5.73 2.98 -9.06
CA ASP A 56 5.84 4.45 -9.18
C ASP A 56 7.27 4.99 -8.93
N GLU A 57 8.31 4.21 -9.28
CA GLU A 57 9.75 4.52 -9.12
C GLU A 57 10.27 4.63 -7.68
N LEU A 58 9.41 4.92 -6.71
CA LEU A 58 9.73 5.06 -5.28
C LEU A 58 9.44 3.78 -4.49
N GLY A 59 8.41 3.06 -4.90
CA GLY A 59 7.97 1.80 -4.32
C GLY A 59 6.68 1.89 -3.50
N GLY A 60 6.25 0.72 -3.04
CA GLY A 60 5.11 0.57 -2.14
C GLY A 60 4.27 -0.66 -2.45
N VAL A 61 2.99 -0.57 -2.09
CA VAL A 61 2.05 -1.69 -2.13
C VAL A 61 0.76 -1.27 -2.81
N VAL A 62 0.24 -2.12 -3.70
CA VAL A 62 -1.09 -1.95 -4.30
C VAL A 62 -1.89 -3.21 -4.03
N ALA A 63 -3.07 -3.09 -3.45
CA ALA A 63 -3.97 -4.21 -3.24
C ALA A 63 -5.24 -4.04 -4.08
N THR A 64 -5.74 -5.16 -4.60
CA THR A 64 -7.03 -5.21 -5.31
C THR A 64 -7.86 -6.39 -4.85
N ASP A 65 -9.17 -6.33 -5.07
CA ASP A 65 -10.02 -7.52 -5.06
C ASP A 65 -9.68 -8.45 -6.26
N PRO A 66 -10.16 -9.70 -6.29
CA PRO A 66 -9.91 -10.62 -7.40
C PRO A 66 -10.36 -10.09 -8.76
N GLU A 67 -11.45 -9.32 -8.79
CA GLU A 67 -12.01 -8.78 -10.02
C GLU A 67 -11.40 -7.43 -10.45
N GLY A 68 -10.53 -6.83 -9.62
CA GLY A 68 -9.92 -5.53 -9.87
C GLY A 68 -10.88 -4.33 -9.76
N ARG A 69 -12.05 -4.49 -9.12
CA ARG A 69 -13.05 -3.43 -8.92
C ARG A 69 -12.68 -2.52 -7.76
N VAL A 70 -12.11 -3.07 -6.69
CA VAL A 70 -11.63 -2.30 -5.55
C VAL A 70 -10.12 -2.24 -5.64
N VAL A 71 -9.56 -1.03 -5.65
CA VAL A 71 -8.11 -0.79 -5.71
C VAL A 71 -7.71 0.12 -4.57
N PHE A 72 -6.80 -0.37 -3.73
CA PHE A 72 -6.16 0.46 -2.71
C PHE A 72 -4.69 0.67 -3.07
N ASN A 73 -4.35 1.90 -3.44
CA ASN A 73 -2.98 2.30 -3.75
C ASN A 73 -2.27 2.82 -2.49
N ASN A 74 -1.36 2.01 -1.96
CA ASN A 74 -0.50 2.33 -0.83
C ASN A 74 0.97 2.52 -1.25
N THR A 75 1.21 3.15 -2.41
CA THR A 75 2.57 3.57 -2.81
C THR A 75 3.04 4.79 -2.03
N PHE A 76 4.36 4.98 -1.96
CA PHE A 76 4.92 6.19 -1.33
C PHE A 76 4.39 7.45 -1.99
N LYS A 77 4.29 7.45 -3.33
CA LYS A 77 3.72 8.55 -4.10
C LYS A 77 2.28 8.85 -3.69
N SER A 78 1.40 7.85 -3.72
CA SER A 78 -0.01 8.05 -3.34
C SER A 78 -0.20 8.43 -1.88
N ARG A 79 0.67 7.99 -0.97
CA ARG A 79 0.65 8.48 0.42
C ARG A 79 1.03 9.95 0.54
N LEU A 80 2.07 10.38 -0.17
CA LEU A 80 2.49 11.78 -0.20
C LEU A 80 1.41 12.67 -0.79
N GLU A 81 0.79 12.25 -1.90
CA GLU A 81 -0.32 12.99 -2.53
C GLU A 81 -1.54 13.11 -1.60
N ARG A 82 -1.90 12.03 -0.88
CA ARG A 82 -2.99 12.09 0.13
C ARG A 82 -2.64 13.03 1.27
N LEU A 83 -1.40 12.98 1.76
CA LEU A 83 -0.94 13.84 2.86
C LEU A 83 -0.92 15.31 2.44
N ASP A 84 -0.47 15.61 1.22
CA ASP A 84 -0.46 16.97 0.66
C ASP A 84 -1.88 17.57 0.60
N ASN A 85 -2.85 16.80 0.08
CA ASN A 85 -4.25 17.23 0.05
C ASN A 85 -4.85 17.48 1.44
N GLN A 86 -4.52 16.61 2.41
CA GLN A 86 -4.98 16.77 3.79
C GLN A 86 -4.37 18.00 4.46
N LEU A 87 -3.07 18.24 4.25
CA LEU A 87 -2.38 19.40 4.80
C LEU A 87 -2.90 20.70 4.17
N LEU A 88 -3.10 20.75 2.85
CA LEU A 88 -3.68 21.90 2.18
C LEU A 88 -5.08 22.25 2.73
N THR A 89 -5.92 21.23 2.92
CA THR A 89 -7.24 21.42 3.52
C THR A 89 -7.15 21.97 4.95
N LEU A 90 -6.27 21.40 5.78
CA LEU A 90 -6.07 21.84 7.16
C LEU A 90 -5.50 23.26 7.26
N ILE A 91 -4.53 23.59 6.41
CA ILE A 91 -3.94 24.93 6.35
C ILE A 91 -5.01 25.93 5.91
N SER A 92 -5.81 25.60 4.90
CA SER A 92 -6.88 26.47 4.41
C SER A 92 -7.89 26.79 5.50
N SER A 93 -8.41 25.80 6.23
CA SER A 93 -9.36 26.04 7.32
C SER A 93 -8.73 26.79 8.49
N THR A 94 -7.46 26.53 8.81
CA THR A 94 -6.76 27.19 9.92
C THR A 94 -6.43 28.66 9.61
N VAL A 95 -6.01 28.97 8.38
CA VAL A 95 -5.57 30.32 7.99
C VAL A 95 -6.75 31.21 7.62
N PHE A 96 -7.75 30.67 6.92
CA PHE A 96 -8.87 31.45 6.37
C PHE A 96 -10.16 31.34 7.19
N ALA A 97 -10.19 30.49 8.23
CA ALA A 97 -11.32 30.33 9.14
C ALA A 97 -12.67 29.98 8.46
N GLU A 98 -12.62 29.08 7.47
CA GLU A 98 -13.80 28.32 7.01
C GLU A 98 -13.92 26.98 7.74
#